data_AF-A0A5C8JQX8-F1
#
_entry.id   AF-A0A5C8JQX8-F1
#
_cell.length_a   1.000
_cell.length_b   1.000
_cell.length_c   1.000
_cell.angle_alpha   90.00
_cell.angle_beta   90.00
_cell.angle_gamma   90.00
#
_symmetry.space_group_name_H-M   'P 1'
#
loop_
_entity.id
_entity.type
_entity.pdbx_description
1 polymer ?
#
loop_
_entity_poly.entity_id
_entity_poly.type
_entity_poly.pdbx_seq_one_letter_code
_entity_poly.pdbx_strand_id
1 'polypeptide(L)'
;MRRLMVILAAAAALIAGAPPASASGGWALTYLDPVPSSLAPGTSYTIGFWVLQHGTHPFEGELGPTALRLTGADGLVREFPGSPLPEPGHYAAAVNVPEGVHKLTGVQGMFQPYEIGTLTVPGRIEINPLDPELVKALREPTVDYWGVIRPPGIPDLEGVPEASPVPPTAASAPTASAAPAASAAPAPVTSTVGVPPYTLLLAAAGGALLAVAALRLPRRGREPDPPVDDKADTIVISG
;
A
#
# COMPACT_ATOMS: atom_id res chain seq x y z
N MET A 1 -23.56 4.13 34.15
CA MET A 1 -23.35 5.24 33.20
C MET A 1 -21.91 5.78 33.22
N ARG A 2 -21.33 6.16 34.38
CA ARG A 2 -19.93 6.62 34.47
C ARG A 2 -18.89 5.65 33.85
N ARG A 3 -19.04 4.35 34.09
CA ARG A 3 -18.14 3.32 33.53
C ARG A 3 -18.23 3.20 32.00
N LEU A 4 -19.43 3.35 31.43
CA LEU A 4 -19.65 3.37 29.98
C LEU A 4 -19.05 4.62 29.33
N MET A 5 -19.18 5.78 29.99
CA MET A 5 -18.59 7.04 29.52
C MET A 5 -17.05 7.00 29.53
N VAL A 6 -16.44 6.38 30.54
CA VAL A 6 -14.98 6.21 30.62
C VAL A 6 -14.46 5.26 29.52
N ILE A 7 -15.19 4.18 29.25
CA ILE A 7 -14.84 3.24 28.16
C ILE A 7 -14.97 3.93 26.80
N LEU A 8 -16.02 4.71 26.59
CA LEU A 8 -16.25 5.42 25.33
C LEU A 8 -15.22 6.55 25.11
N ALA A 9 -14.84 7.26 26.18
CA ALA A 9 -13.78 8.26 26.13
C ALA A 9 -12.40 7.64 25.87
N ALA A 10 -12.11 6.47 26.46
CA ALA A 10 -10.88 5.74 26.20
C ALA A 10 -10.83 5.20 24.76
N ALA A 11 -11.95 4.69 24.23
CA ALA A 11 -12.04 4.25 22.84
C ALA A 11 -11.89 5.43 21.85
N ALA A 12 -12.49 6.58 22.14
CA ALA A 12 -12.33 7.79 21.32
C ALA A 12 -10.89 8.33 21.34
N ALA A 13 -10.19 8.24 22.48
CA ALA A 13 -8.79 8.63 22.60
C ALA A 13 -7.85 7.71 21.80
N LEU A 14 -8.16 6.40 21.68
CA LEU A 14 -7.41 5.48 20.82
C LEU A 14 -7.61 5.77 19.33
N ILE A 15 -8.78 6.24 18.91
CA ILE A 15 -9.07 6.58 17.51
C ILE A 15 -8.45 7.92 17.12
N ALA A 16 -8.45 8.90 18.03
CA ALA A 16 -7.89 10.24 17.79
C ALA A 16 -6.35 10.29 17.91
N GLY A 17 -5.72 9.28 18.54
CA GLY A 17 -4.27 9.19 18.74
C GLY A 17 -3.55 8.35 17.68
N ALA A 18 -4.25 7.78 16.71
CA ALA A 18 -3.59 7.19 15.56
C ALA A 18 -2.89 8.33 14.81
N PRO A 19 -1.55 8.31 14.63
CA PRO A 19 -0.93 9.23 13.70
C PRO A 19 -1.67 9.11 12.36
N PRO A 20 -1.73 10.17 11.53
CA PRO A 20 -2.11 9.98 10.14
C PRO A 20 -1.25 8.81 9.63
N ALA A 21 -1.79 7.95 8.75
CA ALA A 21 -1.01 6.92 8.11
C ALA A 21 0.10 7.60 7.30
N SER A 22 1.15 8.01 8.00
CA SER A 22 2.12 9.00 7.59
C SER A 22 3.14 8.23 6.82
N ALA A 23 3.14 8.41 5.49
CA ALA A 23 4.29 8.53 4.60
C ALA A 23 5.54 7.63 4.83
N SER A 24 5.45 6.55 5.60
CA SER A 24 6.55 5.64 5.87
C SER A 24 6.15 4.31 5.26
N GLY A 25 6.54 4.06 4.01
CA GLY A 25 6.34 2.78 3.30
C GLY A 25 7.15 1.63 3.90
N GLY A 26 7.40 1.65 5.22
CA GLY A 26 8.11 0.67 6.02
C GLY A 26 9.61 0.67 5.78
N TRP A 27 10.04 0.61 4.52
CA TRP A 27 11.43 0.43 4.09
C TRP A 27 11.66 0.88 2.65
N ALA A 28 10.61 1.26 1.92
CA ALA A 28 10.71 1.74 0.55
C ALA A 28 9.72 2.89 0.31
N LEU A 29 10.02 3.69 -0.71
CA LEU A 29 9.24 4.83 -1.15
C LEU A 29 8.85 4.65 -2.62
N THR A 30 7.60 4.97 -2.95
CA THR A 30 7.20 5.09 -4.36
C THR A 30 7.34 6.53 -4.82
N TYR A 31 8.20 6.78 -5.81
CA TYR A 31 8.46 8.09 -6.40
C TYR A 31 7.86 8.18 -7.80
N LEU A 32 7.18 9.25 -8.16
CA LEU A 32 6.60 9.39 -9.50
C LEU A 32 7.57 10.09 -10.46
N ASP A 33 7.55 9.65 -11.72
CA ASP A 33 8.09 10.44 -12.83
C ASP A 33 7.30 11.75 -13.00
N PRO A 34 7.76 12.68 -13.85
CA PRO A 34 6.99 13.88 -14.17
C PRO A 34 5.58 13.53 -14.64
N VAL A 35 4.60 13.95 -13.84
CA VAL A 35 3.19 13.73 -14.13
C VAL A 35 2.63 14.86 -15.00
N PRO A 36 1.56 14.61 -15.76
CA PRO A 36 0.85 15.66 -16.47
C PRO A 36 0.43 16.79 -15.53
N SER A 37 0.55 18.03 -15.99
CA SER A 37 0.12 19.23 -15.25
C SER A 37 -1.40 19.27 -15.01
N SER A 38 -2.16 18.58 -15.85
CA SER A 38 -3.60 18.39 -15.69
C SER A 38 -4.06 17.01 -16.17
N LEU A 39 -5.07 16.48 -15.50
CA LEU A 39 -5.78 15.25 -15.85
C LEU A 39 -7.21 15.58 -16.29
N ALA A 40 -7.62 14.99 -17.40
CA ALA A 40 -8.91 15.16 -18.03
C ALA A 40 -9.75 13.86 -17.91
N PRO A 41 -11.08 13.98 -17.77
CA PRO A 41 -11.96 12.82 -17.75
C PRO A 41 -11.86 11.99 -19.03
N GLY A 42 -12.05 10.68 -18.91
CA GLY A 42 -12.06 9.75 -20.04
C GLY A 42 -10.71 9.56 -20.75
N THR A 43 -9.65 10.21 -20.27
CA THR A 43 -8.30 10.10 -20.84
C THR A 43 -7.50 9.07 -20.05
N SER A 44 -6.78 8.20 -20.78
CA SER A 44 -5.82 7.28 -20.19
C SER A 44 -4.42 7.90 -20.20
N TYR A 45 -3.70 7.74 -19.09
CA TYR A 45 -2.37 8.28 -18.90
C TYR A 45 -1.38 7.16 -18.63
N THR A 46 -0.16 7.28 -19.16
CA THR A 46 0.96 6.45 -18.71
C THR A 46 1.69 7.21 -17.61
N ILE A 47 1.76 6.63 -16.42
CA ILE A 47 2.45 7.20 -15.27
C ILE A 47 3.64 6.29 -14.95
N GLY A 48 4.85 6.84 -15.07
CA GLY A 48 6.07 6.18 -14.62
C GLY A 48 6.29 6.40 -13.12
N PHE A 49 6.88 5.41 -12.46
CA PHE A 49 7.18 5.46 -11.04
C PHE A 49 8.31 4.52 -10.65
N TRP A 50 9.02 4.88 -9.58
CA TRP A 50 10.15 4.17 -9.02
C TRP A 50 9.81 3.64 -7.64
N VAL A 51 10.29 2.45 -7.32
CA VAL A 51 10.34 1.93 -5.95
C VAL A 51 11.76 2.07 -5.44
N LEU A 52 11.93 2.97 -4.48
CA LEU A 52 13.21 3.32 -3.90
C LEU A 52 13.40 2.65 -2.54
N GLN A 53 14.42 1.80 -2.40
CA GLN A 53 14.77 1.19 -1.12
C GLN A 53 15.38 2.23 -0.19
N HIS A 54 14.90 2.25 1.06
CA HIS A 54 15.16 3.30 2.05
C HIS A 54 14.90 4.71 1.52
N GLY A 55 14.15 4.83 0.41
CA GLY A 55 13.90 6.06 -0.32
C GLY A 55 15.12 6.73 -0.98
N THR A 56 16.27 6.05 -1.10
CA THR A 56 17.53 6.67 -1.59
C THR A 56 18.12 6.06 -2.85
N HIS A 57 17.73 4.85 -3.23
CA HIS A 57 18.24 4.16 -4.41
C HIS A 57 17.18 3.21 -4.96
N PRO A 58 17.24 2.82 -6.24
CA PRO A 58 16.28 1.88 -6.80
C PRO A 58 16.38 0.54 -6.07
N PHE A 59 15.22 -0.10 -5.88
CA PHE A 59 15.22 -1.49 -5.43
C PHE A 59 15.76 -2.41 -6.52
N GLU A 60 16.71 -3.28 -6.17
CA GLU A 60 17.26 -4.29 -7.05
C GLU A 60 16.71 -5.68 -6.71
N GLY A 61 16.27 -6.42 -7.74
CA GLY A 61 15.76 -7.79 -7.61
C GLY A 61 14.25 -7.89 -7.79
N GLU A 62 13.70 -9.02 -7.32
CA GLU A 62 12.30 -9.37 -7.52
C GLU A 62 11.41 -8.78 -6.43
N LEU A 63 10.71 -7.69 -6.74
CA LEU A 63 9.87 -6.98 -5.78
C LEU A 63 8.51 -7.68 -5.55
N GLY A 64 8.00 -8.38 -6.56
CA GLY A 64 6.64 -8.90 -6.60
C GLY A 64 5.63 -7.89 -7.17
N PRO A 65 4.32 -8.06 -6.87
CA PRO A 65 3.26 -7.23 -7.45
C PRO A 65 3.48 -5.73 -7.19
N THR A 66 3.59 -4.96 -8.26
CA THR A 66 3.88 -3.53 -8.20
C THR A 66 2.82 -2.79 -9.02
N ALA A 67 2.21 -1.74 -8.45
CA ALA A 67 1.06 -1.08 -9.05
C ALA A 67 0.86 0.35 -8.51
N LEU A 68 0.09 1.16 -9.23
CA LEU A 68 -0.54 2.35 -8.68
C LEU A 68 -1.96 2.00 -8.25
N ARG A 69 -2.34 2.42 -7.05
CA ARG A 69 -3.68 2.21 -6.49
C ARG A 69 -4.39 3.53 -6.27
N LEU A 70 -5.62 3.60 -6.74
CA LEU A 70 -6.57 4.67 -6.47
C LEU A 70 -7.62 4.19 -5.50
N THR A 71 -7.94 5.01 -4.50
CA THR A 71 -9.07 4.80 -3.60
C THR A 71 -9.97 6.03 -3.64
N GLY A 72 -11.19 5.87 -4.16
CA GLY A 72 -12.18 6.93 -4.23
C GLY A 72 -12.77 7.27 -2.86
N ALA A 73 -13.46 8.41 -2.76
CA ALA A 73 -14.16 8.83 -1.54
C ALA A 73 -15.29 7.87 -1.13
N ASP A 74 -15.82 7.09 -2.07
CA ASP A 74 -16.79 6.01 -1.88
C ASP A 74 -16.14 4.71 -1.36
N GLY A 75 -14.82 4.69 -1.20
CA GLY A 75 -14.05 3.51 -0.80
C GLY A 75 -13.78 2.53 -1.95
N LEU A 76 -14.18 2.82 -3.18
CA LEU A 76 -13.86 1.97 -4.31
C LEU A 76 -12.37 2.01 -4.61
N VAL A 77 -11.77 0.82 -4.69
CA VAL A 77 -10.35 0.64 -4.97
C VAL A 77 -10.15 0.19 -6.41
N ARG A 78 -9.20 0.82 -7.10
CA ARG A 78 -8.74 0.42 -8.43
C ARG A 78 -7.22 0.32 -8.42
N GLU A 79 -6.70 -0.80 -8.91
CA GLU A 79 -5.26 -1.01 -9.04
C GLU A 79 -4.88 -1.06 -10.52
N PHE A 80 -3.77 -0.41 -10.84
CA PHE A 80 -3.20 -0.28 -12.17
C PHE A 80 -1.81 -0.92 -12.13
N PRO A 81 -1.66 -2.16 -12.60
CA PRO A 81 -0.39 -2.88 -12.55
C PRO A 81 0.73 -2.10 -13.25
N GLY A 82 1.88 -2.04 -12.60
CA GLY A 82 3.10 -1.51 -13.18
C GLY A 82 3.76 -2.56 -14.07
N SER A 83 4.14 -2.16 -15.28
CA SER A 83 5.02 -2.92 -16.15
C SER A 83 6.46 -2.52 -15.83
N PRO A 84 7.38 -3.47 -15.56
CA PRO A 84 8.77 -3.14 -15.30
C PRO A 84 9.43 -2.50 -16.52
N LEU A 85 10.27 -1.51 -16.28
CA LEU A 85 11.13 -0.86 -17.26
C LEU A 85 12.57 -1.40 -17.16
N PRO A 86 13.48 -1.04 -18.08
CA PRO A 86 14.84 -1.58 -18.07
C PRO A 86 15.64 -1.22 -16.82
N GLU A 87 15.35 -0.08 -16.18
CA GLU A 87 16.02 0.34 -14.95
C GLU A 87 15.46 -0.42 -13.73
N PRO A 88 16.32 -0.88 -12.80
CA PRO A 88 15.86 -1.52 -11.57
C PRO A 88 14.86 -0.65 -10.82
N GLY A 89 13.81 -1.28 -10.27
CA GLY A 89 12.79 -0.58 -9.49
C GLY A 89 11.95 0.43 -10.27
N HIS A 90 12.09 0.54 -11.60
CA HIS A 90 11.36 1.48 -12.44
C HIS A 90 10.20 0.79 -13.16
N TYR A 91 9.01 1.41 -13.14
CA TYR A 91 7.78 0.84 -13.67
C TYR A 91 6.95 1.89 -14.39
N ALA A 92 6.11 1.45 -15.33
CA ALA A 92 5.08 2.27 -15.96
C ALA A 92 3.69 1.63 -15.80
N ALA A 93 2.69 2.42 -15.39
CA ALA A 93 1.30 2.00 -15.31
C ALA A 93 0.41 2.79 -16.27
N ALA A 94 -0.49 2.09 -16.98
CA ALA A 94 -1.56 2.71 -17.75
C ALA A 94 -2.75 2.97 -16.82
N VAL A 95 -3.03 4.24 -16.53
CA VAL A 95 -4.04 4.66 -15.56
C VAL A 95 -5.21 5.32 -16.28
N ASN A 96 -6.40 4.75 -16.10
CA ASN A 96 -7.67 5.39 -16.44
C ASN A 96 -8.35 5.80 -15.14
N VAL A 97 -8.35 7.10 -14.86
CA VAL A 97 -8.83 7.63 -13.59
C VAL A 97 -10.30 8.04 -13.74
N PRO A 98 -11.20 7.52 -12.90
CA PRO A 98 -12.56 8.05 -12.81
C PRO A 98 -12.57 9.52 -12.39
N GLU A 99 -13.62 10.25 -12.73
CA GLU A 99 -13.84 11.58 -12.16
C GLU A 99 -13.94 11.52 -10.63
N GLY A 100 -13.55 12.62 -9.97
CA GLY A 100 -13.54 12.76 -8.53
C GLY A 100 -12.15 12.88 -7.92
N VAL A 101 -12.11 12.76 -6.60
CA VAL A 101 -10.90 12.84 -5.77
C VAL A 101 -10.54 11.43 -5.30
N HIS A 102 -9.30 11.04 -5.54
CA HIS A 102 -8.79 9.71 -5.24
C HIS A 102 -7.51 9.79 -4.43
N LYS A 103 -7.41 8.97 -3.39
CA LYS A 103 -6.13 8.73 -2.74
C LYS A 103 -5.24 7.91 -3.68
N LEU A 104 -4.02 8.37 -3.90
CA LEU A 104 -3.01 7.70 -4.74
C LEU A 104 -1.97 7.01 -3.86
N THR A 105 -1.82 5.70 -4.04
CA THR A 105 -0.91 4.85 -3.28
C THR A 105 -0.06 3.99 -4.20
N GLY A 106 1.23 3.86 -3.94
CA GLY A 106 2.11 2.89 -4.58
C GLY A 106 2.01 1.53 -3.89
N VAL A 107 1.66 0.49 -4.64
CA VAL A 107 1.79 -0.91 -4.22
C VAL A 107 3.20 -1.35 -4.61
N GLN A 108 4.00 -1.74 -3.63
CA GLN A 108 5.44 -1.97 -3.76
C GLN A 108 5.84 -3.39 -3.31
N GLY A 109 5.09 -4.39 -3.80
CA GLY A 109 5.38 -5.81 -3.61
C GLY A 109 5.49 -6.21 -2.15
N MET A 110 6.68 -6.69 -1.76
CA MET A 110 6.97 -7.13 -0.39
C MET A 110 6.98 -6.00 0.65
N PHE A 111 7.04 -4.73 0.23
CA PHE A 111 7.04 -3.58 1.14
C PHE A 111 5.61 -3.08 1.45
N GLN A 112 5.50 -2.26 2.50
CA GLN A 112 4.23 -1.62 2.84
C GLN A 112 3.81 -0.65 1.73
N PRO A 113 2.52 -0.56 1.37
CA PRO A 113 2.06 0.43 0.41
C PRO A 113 2.44 1.85 0.83
N TYR A 114 2.86 2.66 -0.14
CA TYR A 114 3.32 4.02 0.10
C TYR A 114 2.25 5.03 -0.33
N GLU A 115 1.81 5.90 0.58
CA GLU A 115 0.84 6.94 0.23
C GLU A 115 1.55 8.10 -0.49
N ILE A 116 1.31 8.19 -1.79
CA ILE A 116 1.98 9.17 -2.67
C ILE A 116 1.32 10.54 -2.54
N GLY A 117 -0.01 10.58 -2.48
CA GLY A 117 -0.76 11.82 -2.41
C GLY A 117 -2.19 11.69 -2.90
N THR A 118 -2.70 12.76 -3.52
CA THR A 118 -4.08 12.86 -3.99
C THR A 118 -4.12 13.09 -5.50
N LEU A 119 -5.01 12.39 -6.19
CA LEU A 119 -5.26 12.54 -7.62
C LEU A 119 -6.69 13.03 -7.82
N THR A 120 -6.87 14.15 -8.52
CA THR A 120 -8.19 14.72 -8.83
C THR A 120 -8.44 14.76 -10.34
N VAL A 121 -9.63 14.34 -10.78
CA VAL A 121 -10.09 14.41 -12.19
C VAL A 121 -11.49 15.04 -12.29
N PRO A 122 -11.69 16.05 -13.15
CA PRO A 122 -10.65 16.86 -13.79
C PRO A 122 -9.78 17.56 -12.75
N GLY A 123 -8.48 17.68 -12.97
CA GLY A 123 -7.59 18.27 -11.97
C GLY A 123 -6.13 17.92 -12.19
N ARG A 124 -5.44 17.54 -11.13
CA ARG A 124 -4.01 17.22 -11.12
C ARG A 124 -3.68 16.17 -10.06
N ILE A 125 -2.43 15.73 -10.05
CA ILE A 125 -1.84 14.97 -8.94
C ILE A 125 -1.17 15.95 -7.99
N GLU A 126 -1.49 15.84 -6.71
CA GLU A 126 -0.84 16.53 -5.60
C GLU A 126 -0.04 15.51 -4.82
N ILE A 127 1.29 15.63 -4.87
CA ILE A 127 2.21 14.72 -4.19
C ILE A 127 2.41 15.18 -2.76
N ASN A 128 2.29 14.25 -1.81
CA ASN A 128 2.56 14.51 -0.41
C ASN A 128 4.04 14.89 -0.23
N PRO A 129 4.36 15.86 0.64
CA PRO A 129 5.74 16.19 0.91
C PRO A 129 6.48 14.98 1.48
N LEU A 130 7.73 14.80 1.02
CA LEU A 130 8.62 13.79 1.57
C LEU A 130 9.04 14.17 2.98
N ASP A 131 9.39 13.15 3.78
CA ASP A 131 9.99 13.37 5.09
C ASP A 131 11.31 14.17 4.95
N PRO A 132 11.52 15.26 5.71
CA PRO A 132 12.72 16.08 5.59
C PRO A 132 14.04 15.31 5.83
N GLU A 133 14.06 14.31 6.71
CA GLU A 133 15.25 13.49 6.94
C GLU A 133 15.53 12.59 5.74
N LEU A 134 14.49 12.10 5.06
CA LEU A 134 14.65 11.36 3.82
C LEU A 134 15.19 12.24 2.69
N VAL A 135 14.70 13.48 2.58
CA VAL A 135 15.24 14.48 1.64
C VAL A 135 16.71 14.76 1.91
N LYS A 136 17.12 14.82 3.18
CA LYS A 136 18.52 14.97 3.56
C LYS A 136 19.35 13.74 3.15
N ALA A 137 18.88 12.53 3.44
CA ALA A 137 19.57 11.29 3.07
C ALA A 137 19.77 11.15 1.55
N LEU A 138 18.79 11.58 0.74
CA LEU A 138 18.89 11.63 -0.73
C LEU A 138 20.01 12.56 -1.25
N ARG A 139 20.44 13.54 -0.45
CA ARG A 139 21.51 14.49 -0.79
C ARG A 139 22.90 14.06 -0.32
N GLU A 140 22.98 13.02 0.50
CA GLU A 140 24.23 12.49 1.05
C GLU A 140 24.68 11.13 0.45
N PRO A 141 24.52 10.82 -0.87
CA PRO A 141 24.96 9.52 -1.35
C PRO A 141 26.50 9.45 -1.44
N THR A 142 27.07 8.46 -0.74
CA THR A 142 28.50 8.09 -0.80
C THR A 142 28.80 7.04 -1.88
N VAL A 143 27.75 6.44 -2.45
CA VAL A 143 27.79 5.40 -3.49
C VAL A 143 26.83 5.80 -4.61
N ASP A 144 27.27 5.69 -5.86
CA ASP A 144 26.41 5.91 -7.02
C ASP A 144 25.60 4.64 -7.30
N TYR A 145 24.35 4.65 -6.85
CA TYR A 145 23.37 3.59 -7.13
C TYR A 145 22.63 3.81 -8.44
N TRP A 146 22.92 4.90 -9.14
CA TRP A 146 22.17 5.32 -10.31
C TRP A 146 22.97 5.00 -11.58
N GLY A 147 22.24 4.70 -12.65
CA GLY A 147 22.84 4.54 -13.98
C GLY A 147 22.65 5.79 -14.84
N VAL A 148 22.66 5.53 -16.15
CA VAL A 148 22.02 6.31 -17.24
C VAL A 148 20.94 7.31 -16.82
N ILE A 149 19.95 6.72 -16.19
CA ILE A 149 18.60 7.23 -16.01
C ILE A 149 18.31 7.22 -14.52
N ARG A 150 17.82 8.36 -14.02
CA ARG A 150 17.45 8.56 -12.61
C ARG A 150 16.18 9.39 -12.49
N PRO A 151 15.44 9.28 -11.37
CA PRO A 151 14.30 10.13 -11.11
C PRO A 151 14.69 11.62 -11.10
N PRO A 152 13.86 12.52 -11.63
CA PRO A 152 14.12 13.95 -11.60
C PRO A 152 14.09 14.48 -10.17
N GLY A 153 14.97 15.43 -9.84
CA GLY A 153 14.98 16.10 -8.52
C GLY A 153 15.87 15.43 -7.45
N ILE A 154 16.48 14.29 -7.76
CA ILE A 154 17.59 13.74 -6.99
C ILE A 154 18.88 14.45 -7.47
N PRO A 155 19.64 15.11 -6.58
CA PRO A 155 20.82 15.88 -6.99
C PRO A 155 21.85 15.00 -7.71
N ASP A 156 22.45 15.57 -8.76
CA ASP A 156 23.59 14.98 -9.43
C ASP A 156 24.76 14.86 -8.44
N LEU A 157 25.22 13.64 -8.18
CA LEU A 157 26.60 13.46 -7.74
C LEU A 157 27.49 13.85 -8.94
N GLU A 158 28.43 14.77 -8.70
CA GLU A 158 29.24 15.44 -9.73
C GLU A 158 29.74 14.46 -10.83
N GLY A 159 29.38 14.70 -12.10
CA GLY A 159 30.03 14.01 -13.24
C GLY A 159 29.22 13.71 -14.51
N VAL A 160 27.92 14.00 -14.60
CA VAL A 160 27.11 13.68 -15.81
C VAL A 160 26.44 14.96 -16.35
N PRO A 161 26.56 15.29 -17.65
CA PRO A 161 25.96 16.50 -18.20
C PRO A 161 24.44 16.42 -18.15
N GLU A 162 23.84 17.46 -17.56
CA GLU A 162 22.40 17.73 -17.48
C GLU A 162 21.75 17.58 -18.87
N ALA A 163 21.01 16.50 -19.06
CA ALA A 163 20.26 16.28 -20.29
C ALA A 163 19.13 17.32 -20.35
N SER A 164 19.29 18.30 -21.22
CA SER A 164 18.29 19.34 -21.48
C SER A 164 16.93 18.70 -21.86
N PRO A 165 15.79 19.31 -21.45
CA PRO A 165 14.48 18.78 -21.78
C PRO A 165 14.27 18.76 -23.30
N VAL A 166 14.08 17.56 -23.84
CA VAL A 166 13.64 17.38 -25.22
C VAL A 166 12.17 17.81 -25.31
N PRO A 167 11.80 18.78 -26.18
CA PRO A 167 10.42 19.17 -26.36
C PRO A 167 9.59 17.99 -26.92
N PRO A 168 8.29 17.91 -26.60
CA PRO A 168 7.45 16.81 -27.09
C PRO A 168 7.34 16.87 -28.62
N THR A 169 7.88 15.85 -29.29
CA THR A 169 7.65 15.64 -30.71
C THR A 169 6.15 15.42 -30.93
N ALA A 170 5.59 16.24 -31.83
CA ALA A 170 4.18 16.23 -32.19
C ALA A 170 3.68 14.83 -32.60
N ALA A 171 2.46 14.54 -32.18
CA ALA A 171 1.72 13.33 -32.49
C ALA A 171 1.62 13.08 -34.00
N SER A 172 2.13 11.93 -34.46
CA SER A 172 1.76 11.38 -35.76
C SER A 172 0.42 10.66 -35.62
N ALA A 173 -0.60 11.19 -36.30
CA ALA A 173 -1.92 10.59 -36.47
C ALA A 173 -1.85 9.26 -37.28
N PRO A 174 -2.89 8.40 -37.22
CA PRO A 174 -2.77 6.98 -37.54
C PRO A 174 -2.84 6.71 -39.04
N THR A 175 -2.07 5.74 -39.54
CA THR A 175 -2.33 5.11 -40.84
C THR A 175 -3.12 3.84 -40.60
N ALA A 176 -4.32 3.79 -41.18
CA ALA A 176 -5.22 2.65 -41.11
C ALA A 176 -4.83 1.53 -42.07
N SER A 177 -5.21 0.31 -41.65
CA SER A 177 -5.62 -0.83 -42.47
C SER A 177 -4.55 -1.79 -43.01
N ALA A 178 -4.44 -2.94 -42.34
CA ALA A 178 -4.61 -4.24 -43.01
C ALA A 178 -4.96 -5.33 -41.97
N ALA A 179 -6.10 -5.98 -42.16
CA ALA A 179 -6.45 -7.30 -41.62
C ALA A 179 -7.20 -8.07 -42.74
N PRO A 180 -7.34 -9.41 -42.72
CA PRO A 180 -6.89 -10.37 -41.70
C PRO A 180 -6.10 -11.57 -42.30
N ALA A 181 -5.33 -12.27 -41.46
CA ALA A 181 -4.86 -13.63 -41.77
C ALA A 181 -5.20 -14.59 -40.61
N ALA A 182 -6.05 -15.54 -40.97
CA ALA A 182 -6.45 -16.83 -40.38
C ALA A 182 -5.98 -17.25 -38.98
N SER A 183 -6.98 -17.77 -38.25
CA SER A 183 -6.94 -18.57 -37.02
C SER A 183 -5.81 -19.60 -36.94
N ALA A 184 -5.14 -19.62 -35.80
CA ALA A 184 -4.53 -20.81 -35.24
C ALA A 184 -5.12 -21.05 -33.83
N ALA A 185 -5.76 -22.21 -33.65
CA ALA A 185 -6.38 -22.62 -32.40
C ALA A 185 -5.32 -22.93 -31.33
N PRO A 186 -5.52 -22.58 -30.05
CA PRO A 186 -4.68 -23.06 -28.97
C PRO A 186 -5.10 -24.47 -28.53
N ALA A 187 -4.12 -25.35 -28.35
CA ALA A 187 -4.28 -26.68 -27.75
C ALA A 187 -4.62 -26.57 -26.23
N PRO A 188 -5.35 -27.54 -25.66
CA PRO A 188 -5.75 -27.49 -24.25
C PRO A 188 -4.56 -27.79 -23.33
N VAL A 189 -4.19 -26.82 -22.48
CA VAL A 189 -3.29 -27.05 -21.34
C VAL A 189 -4.12 -27.43 -20.12
N THR A 190 -4.03 -28.70 -19.72
CA THR A 190 -4.52 -29.19 -18.43
C THR A 190 -3.80 -28.48 -17.29
N SER A 191 -4.53 -27.67 -16.52
CA SER A 191 -4.02 -27.04 -15.30
C SER A 191 -4.26 -27.99 -14.12
N THR A 192 -3.19 -28.57 -13.60
CA THR A 192 -3.20 -29.34 -12.35
C THR A 192 -3.23 -28.35 -11.18
N VAL A 193 -4.34 -28.31 -10.44
CA VAL A 193 -4.49 -27.52 -9.22
C VAL A 193 -3.67 -28.18 -8.11
N GLY A 194 -2.49 -27.62 -7.83
CA GLY A 194 -1.66 -27.97 -6.68
C GLY A 194 -1.66 -26.84 -5.67
N VAL A 195 -2.25 -27.06 -4.48
CA VAL A 195 -2.19 -26.11 -3.36
C VAL A 195 -0.75 -26.12 -2.79
N PRO A 196 -0.06 -24.98 -2.70
CA PRO A 196 1.31 -24.94 -2.19
C PRO A 196 1.38 -25.37 -0.70
N PRO A 197 2.38 -26.18 -0.30
CA PRO A 197 2.49 -26.79 1.03
C PRO A 197 2.75 -25.79 2.17
N TYR A 198 2.99 -24.51 1.87
CA TYR A 198 3.25 -23.48 2.89
C TYR A 198 1.99 -23.07 3.67
N THR A 199 0.80 -23.40 3.18
CA THR A 199 -0.47 -23.15 3.89
C THR A 199 -0.62 -24.02 5.15
N LEU A 200 0.08 -25.15 5.24
CA LEU A 200 0.06 -26.02 6.43
C LEU A 200 1.02 -25.56 7.54
N LEU A 201 2.01 -24.72 7.26
CA LEU A 201 2.96 -24.23 8.27
C LEU A 201 2.41 -23.02 9.07
N LEU A 202 1.55 -22.20 8.47
CA LEU A 202 0.97 -21.02 9.15
C LEU A 202 -0.12 -21.39 10.17
N ALA A 203 -0.79 -22.55 10.01
CA ALA A 203 -1.76 -23.03 10.99
C ALA A 203 -1.10 -23.57 12.28
N ALA A 204 0.13 -24.08 12.20
CA ALA A 204 0.82 -24.65 13.37
C ALA A 204 1.48 -23.59 14.27
N ALA A 205 1.98 -22.49 13.69
CA ALA A 205 2.65 -21.43 14.45
C ALA A 205 1.68 -20.53 15.24
N GLY A 206 0.48 -20.25 14.69
CA GLY A 206 -0.55 -19.45 15.36
C GLY A 206 -1.19 -20.15 16.57
N GLY A 207 -1.36 -21.47 16.51
CA GLY A 207 -1.95 -22.26 17.60
C GLY A 207 -1.05 -22.37 18.84
N ALA A 208 0.27 -22.45 18.65
CA ALA A 208 1.23 -22.58 19.75
C ALA A 208 1.35 -21.28 20.58
N LEU A 209 1.27 -20.11 19.94
CA LEU A 209 1.33 -18.81 20.64
C LEU A 209 0.06 -18.53 21.47
N LEU A 210 -1.11 -18.95 20.99
CA LEU A 210 -2.37 -18.84 21.76
C LEU A 210 -2.41 -19.77 22.98
N ALA A 211 -1.85 -20.98 22.88
CA ALA A 211 -1.78 -21.91 24.00
C ALA A 211 -0.85 -21.42 25.13
N VAL A 212 0.29 -20.80 24.79
CA VAL A 212 1.22 -20.24 25.79
C VAL A 212 0.64 -19.01 26.48
N ALA A 213 -0.14 -18.18 25.76
CA ALA A 213 -0.83 -17.04 26.36
C ALA A 213 -1.92 -17.47 27.36
N ALA A 214 -2.71 -18.52 27.05
CA ALA A 214 -3.74 -19.03 27.95
C ALA A 214 -3.19 -19.66 29.25
N LEU A 215 -1.98 -20.23 29.20
CA LEU A 215 -1.31 -20.83 30.37
C LEU A 215 -0.62 -19.82 31.30
N ARG A 216 -0.45 -18.55 30.89
CA ARG A 216 0.18 -17.50 31.69
C ARG A 216 -0.78 -16.48 32.31
N LEU A 217 -2.09 -16.65 32.14
CA LEU A 217 -3.04 -15.85 32.92
C LEU A 217 -3.08 -16.34 34.38
N PRO A 218 -2.97 -15.43 35.37
CA PRO A 218 -3.19 -15.80 36.76
C PRO A 218 -4.63 -16.28 36.92
N ARG A 219 -4.80 -17.53 37.34
CA ARG A 219 -6.09 -18.07 37.77
C ARG A 219 -6.61 -17.20 38.92
N ARG A 220 -7.56 -16.31 38.63
CA ARG A 220 -8.37 -15.67 39.68
C ARG A 220 -9.01 -16.78 40.49
N GLY A 221 -8.62 -16.86 41.76
CA GLY A 221 -9.22 -17.77 42.73
C GLY A 221 -10.73 -17.60 42.71
N ARG A 222 -11.43 -18.74 42.61
CA ARG A 222 -12.86 -18.81 42.84
C ARG A 222 -13.08 -18.43 44.29
N GLU A 223 -13.73 -17.28 44.51
CA GLU A 223 -14.20 -16.89 45.83
C GLU A 223 -15.16 -17.98 46.33
N PRO A 224 -15.01 -18.49 47.57
CA PRO A 224 -15.93 -19.47 48.12
C PRO A 224 -17.34 -18.88 48.17
N ASP A 225 -18.34 -19.64 47.70
CA ASP A 225 -19.74 -19.28 47.93
C ASP A 225 -19.97 -19.10 49.45
N PRO A 226 -20.68 -18.05 49.88
CA PRO A 226 -21.07 -17.93 51.27
C PRO A 226 -21.97 -19.13 51.65
N PRO A 227 -21.82 -19.70 52.86
CA PRO A 227 -22.71 -20.78 53.30
C PRO A 227 -24.15 -20.30 53.32
N VAL A 228 -25.03 -21.15 52.78
CA VAL A 228 -26.49 -21.02 52.80
C VAL A 228 -26.95 -20.94 54.25
N ASP A 229 -27.60 -19.85 54.62
CA ASP A 229 -28.21 -19.69 55.95
C ASP A 229 -29.58 -20.39 55.95
N ASP A 230 -29.61 -21.65 56.42
CA ASP A 230 -30.79 -22.51 56.54
C ASP A 230 -31.77 -22.05 57.66
N LYS A 231 -31.90 -20.74 57.93
CA LYS A 231 -32.72 -20.22 59.05
C LYS A 231 -33.76 -19.15 58.70
N ALA A 232 -34.13 -18.97 57.44
CA ALA A 232 -35.13 -17.97 57.05
C ALA A 232 -36.48 -18.50 56.53
N ASP A 233 -36.76 -19.82 56.61
CA ASP A 233 -38.10 -20.36 56.30
C ASP A 233 -38.76 -20.95 57.55
N THR A 234 -39.27 -20.07 58.42
CA THR A 234 -40.37 -20.40 59.33
C THR A 234 -41.57 -19.56 58.94
N ILE A 235 -42.41 -20.15 58.09
CA ILE A 235 -43.78 -19.70 57.85
C ILE A 235 -44.58 -20.01 59.13
N VAL A 236 -44.92 -18.97 59.88
CA VAL A 236 -45.95 -19.05 60.93
C VAL A 236 -47.30 -18.84 60.24
N ILE A 237 -48.05 -19.92 60.07
CA ILE A 237 -49.49 -19.88 59.82
C ILE A 237 -50.15 -19.67 61.19
N SER A 238 -50.77 -18.51 61.41
CA SER A 238 -51.73 -18.32 62.49
C SER A 238 -53.10 -18.07 61.87
N GLY A 239 -53.98 -19.05 62.04
CA GLY A 239 -55.42 -18.87 62.19
C GLY A 239 -55.78 -19.05 63.66
#